data_AF-A0A973G7P8-F1
#
_entry.id   AF-A0A973G7P8-F1
#
_cell.length_a   1.000
_cell.length_b   1.000
_cell.length_c   1.000
_cell.angle_alpha   90.00
_cell.angle_beta   90.00
_cell.angle_gamma   90.00
#
_symmetry.space_group_name_H-M   'P 1'
#
loop_
_entity.id
_entity.type
_entity.pdbx_description
1 polymer ?
#
loop_
_entity_poly.entity_id
_entity_poly.type
_entity_poly.pdbx_seq_one_letter_code
_entity_poly.pdbx_strand_id
1 'polypeptide(L)'
;MRAAQKLNVRGIVAECGGMAACSTCHCYVDRAWLDKLDPMDDMEQGMLEIAVDPDDRSRLSCQIALRPDLDGLTVAVPAQQA
;
A
#
# COMPACT_ATOMS: atom_id res chain seq x y z
N MET A 1 0.95 -6.00 0.79
CA MET A 1 -0.30 -6.80 0.66
C MET A 1 -0.11 -8.29 0.96
N ARG A 2 0.59 -9.09 0.14
CA ARG A 2 0.66 -10.56 0.33
C ARG A 2 1.20 -10.97 1.71
N ALA A 3 2.19 -10.26 2.24
CA ALA A 3 2.70 -10.48 3.60
C ALA A 3 1.63 -10.23 4.67
N ALA A 4 0.87 -9.13 4.55
CA ALA A 4 -0.23 -8.77 5.46
C ALA A 4 -1.34 -9.83 5.45
N GLN A 5 -1.75 -10.32 4.27
CA GLN A 5 -2.75 -11.39 4.17
C GLN A 5 -2.28 -12.71 4.80
N LYS A 6 -1.03 -13.13 4.54
CA LYS A 6 -0.46 -14.35 5.14
C LYS A 6 -0.44 -14.31 6.67
N LEU A 7 -0.30 -13.12 7.24
CA LEU A 7 -0.25 -12.90 8.69
C LEU A 7 -1.60 -12.45 9.27
N ASN A 8 -2.68 -12.47 8.49
CA ASN A 8 -4.03 -12.06 8.89
C ASN A 8 -4.09 -10.64 9.49
N VAL A 9 -3.30 -9.71 8.95
CA VAL A 9 -3.39 -8.29 9.30
C VAL A 9 -4.75 -7.76 8.84
N ARG A 10 -5.54 -7.24 9.78
CA ARG A 10 -6.86 -6.66 9.51
C ARG A 10 -6.75 -5.40 8.65
N GLY A 11 -7.76 -5.16 7.83
CA GLY A 11 -7.89 -3.92 7.04
C GLY A 11 -7.15 -3.92 5.71
N ILE A 12 -6.50 -5.01 5.29
CA ILE A 12 -5.98 -5.17 3.92
C ILE A 12 -6.82 -6.24 3.22
N VAL A 13 -7.78 -5.81 2.38
CA VAL A 13 -8.73 -6.70 1.70
C VAL A 13 -8.11 -7.27 0.43
N ALA A 14 -7.52 -6.40 -0.39
CA ALA A 14 -6.91 -6.72 -1.69
C ALA A 14 -7.87 -7.38 -2.70
N GLU A 15 -9.00 -6.73 -2.92
CA GLU A 15 -10.11 -7.19 -3.77
C GLU A 15 -9.67 -7.58 -5.20
N CYS A 16 -8.83 -6.77 -5.86
CA CYS A 16 -8.36 -7.06 -7.22
C CYS A 16 -7.20 -8.07 -7.29
N GLY A 17 -6.76 -8.64 -6.16
CA GLY A 17 -5.63 -9.59 -6.13
C GLY A 17 -4.25 -8.98 -6.41
N GLY A 18 -4.12 -7.65 -6.43
CA GLY A 18 -2.85 -6.93 -6.63
C GLY A 18 -2.61 -6.40 -8.04
N MET A 19 -3.67 -6.23 -8.83
CA MET A 19 -3.60 -5.75 -10.22
C MET A 19 -3.65 -4.23 -10.37
N ALA A 20 -3.45 -3.47 -9.28
CA ALA A 20 -3.64 -2.01 -9.25
C ALA A 20 -4.99 -1.55 -9.85
N ALA A 21 -6.06 -2.32 -9.58
CA ALA A 21 -7.42 -2.07 -10.09
C ALA A 21 -8.44 -1.82 -8.97
N CYS A 22 -7.97 -1.63 -7.73
CA CYS A 22 -8.75 -1.21 -6.57
C CYS A 22 -7.83 -0.48 -5.57
N SER A 23 -8.40 0.23 -4.62
CA SER A 23 -7.67 0.88 -3.51
C SER A 23 -7.64 0.07 -2.21
N THR A 24 -8.26 -1.12 -2.15
CA THR A 24 -8.50 -1.87 -0.89
C THR A 24 -7.28 -2.56 -0.25
N CYS A 25 -6.09 -2.17 -0.68
CA CYS A 25 -4.81 -2.53 -0.06
C CYS A 25 -3.97 -1.29 0.30
N HIS A 26 -4.62 -0.13 0.37
CA HIS A 26 -4.05 1.16 0.74
C HIS A 26 -3.41 1.07 2.13
N CYS A 27 -2.24 1.71 2.25
CA CYS A 27 -1.54 1.90 3.50
C CYS A 27 -0.77 3.22 3.47
N TYR A 28 -0.45 3.75 4.64
CA TYR A 28 0.46 4.88 4.80
C TYR A 28 1.85 4.34 5.11
N VAL A 29 2.82 4.66 4.26
CA VAL A 29 4.22 4.30 4.48
C VAL A 29 4.84 5.29 5.45
N ASP A 30 5.63 4.82 6.42
CA ASP A 30 6.37 5.72 7.29
C ASP A 30 7.35 6.57 6.47
N ARG A 31 7.45 7.87 6.78
CA ARG A 31 8.21 8.84 5.98
C ARG A 31 9.68 8.46 5.80
N ALA A 32 10.27 7.73 6.76
CA ALA A 32 11.66 7.26 6.67
C ALA A 32 11.90 6.24 5.54
N TRP A 33 10.83 5.72 4.92
CA TRP A 33 10.90 4.69 3.89
C TRP A 33 10.48 5.17 2.50
N LEU A 34 9.85 6.34 2.37
CA LEU A 34 9.30 6.82 1.09
C LEU A 34 10.36 6.87 -0.01
N ASP A 35 11.54 7.42 0.29
CA ASP A 35 12.64 7.58 -0.66
C ASP A 35 13.32 6.25 -1.06
N LYS A 36 13.00 5.15 -0.37
CA LYS A 36 13.54 3.81 -0.67
C LYS A 36 12.61 2.99 -1.57
N LEU A 37 11.37 3.44 -1.74
CA LEU A 37 10.40 2.75 -2.58
C LEU A 37 10.56 3.18 -4.03
N ASP A 38 10.17 2.29 -4.93
CA ASP A 38 10.06 2.65 -6.33
C ASP A 38 8.94 3.69 -6.49
N PRO A 39 9.09 4.64 -7.43
CA PRO A 39 8.07 5.64 -7.70
C PRO A 39 6.76 4.96 -8.09
N MET A 40 5.64 5.59 -7.75
CA MET A 40 4.33 5.12 -8.17
C MET A 40 4.19 5.23 -9.68
N ASP A 41 3.59 4.22 -10.31
CA ASP A 41 3.17 4.33 -11.70
C ASP A 41 1.81 5.05 -11.80
N ASP A 42 1.35 5.30 -13.03
CA ASP A 42 0.11 6.03 -13.29
C ASP A 42 -1.12 5.24 -12.79
N MET A 43 -1.05 3.90 -12.77
CA MET A 43 -2.15 3.06 -12.31
C MET A 43 -2.30 3.15 -10.78
N GLU A 44 -1.19 3.06 -10.04
CA GLU A 44 -1.16 3.24 -8.60
C GLU A 44 -1.66 4.64 -8.22
N GLN A 45 -1.17 5.69 -8.89
CA GLN A 45 -1.60 7.07 -8.65
C GLN A 45 -3.11 7.23 -8.86
N GLY A 46 -3.65 6.79 -10.00
CA GLY A 46 -5.08 6.92 -10.30
C GLY A 46 -5.98 6.18 -9.31
N MET A 47 -5.53 5.04 -8.78
CA MET A 47 -6.28 4.33 -7.74
C MET A 47 -6.20 4.99 -6.36
N LEU A 48 -5.09 5.67 -6.04
CA LEU A 48 -4.96 6.41 -4.79
C LEU A 48 -5.77 7.72 -4.79
N GLU A 49 -6.00 8.34 -5.95
CA GLU A 49 -6.89 9.51 -6.07
C GLU A 49 -8.33 9.23 -5.61
N ILE A 50 -8.78 7.98 -5.74
CA ILE A 50 -10.12 7.53 -5.33
C ILE A 50 -10.10 6.71 -4.02
N ALA A 51 -8.96 6.64 -3.33
CA ALA A 51 -8.87 5.97 -2.04
C ALA A 51 -9.57 6.79 -0.94
N VAL A 52 -9.84 6.15 0.20
CA VAL A 52 -10.37 6.82 1.39
C VAL A 52 -9.22 7.49 2.14
N ASP A 53 -9.34 8.80 2.40
CA ASP A 53 -8.36 9.63 3.10
C ASP A 53 -6.90 9.48 2.63
N PRO A 54 -6.59 9.65 1.33
CA PRO A 54 -5.22 9.59 0.85
C PRO A 54 -4.41 10.82 1.29
N ASP A 55 -3.16 10.58 1.69
CA ASP A 55 -2.13 11.59 1.89
C ASP A 55 -0.84 11.29 1.10
N ASP A 56 0.19 12.12 1.28
CA ASP A 56 1.50 12.01 0.63
C ASP A 56 2.31 10.75 1.00
N ARG A 57 1.86 9.99 2.01
CA ARG A 57 2.46 8.72 2.43
C ARG A 57 1.72 7.52 1.85
N SER A 58 0.62 7.74 1.14
CA SER A 58 -0.24 6.69 0.64
C SER A 58 0.43 5.86 -0.43
N ARG A 59 0.33 4.54 -0.29
CA ARG A 59 0.75 3.55 -1.28
C ARG A 59 -0.26 2.43 -1.37
N LEU A 60 -0.35 1.79 -2.53
CA LEU A 60 -0.99 0.50 -2.65
C LEU A 60 0.01 -0.58 -2.24
N SER A 61 -0.22 -1.23 -1.10
CA SER A 61 0.74 -2.20 -0.56
C SER A 61 0.95 -3.42 -1.46
N CYS A 62 0.14 -3.61 -2.52
CA CYS A 62 0.35 -4.63 -3.54
C CYS A 62 1.41 -4.24 -4.58
N GLN A 63 1.67 -2.94 -4.77
CA GLN A 63 2.68 -2.40 -5.69
C GLN A 63 4.06 -2.25 -5.02
N ILE A 64 4.15 -2.44 -3.70
CA ILE A 64 5.43 -2.47 -2.98
C ILE A 64 6.05 -3.87 -3.09
N ALA A 65 7.11 -3.98 -3.89
CA ALA A 65 7.95 -5.18 -3.94
C ALA A 65 8.91 -5.21 -2.74
N LEU A 66 8.76 -6.20 -1.85
CA LEU A 66 9.67 -6.35 -0.71
C LEU A 66 11.07 -6.77 -1.18
N ARG A 67 12.08 -6.05 -0.70
CA ARG A 67 13.51 -6.25 -0.98
C ARG A 67 14.30 -6.22 0.34
N PRO A 68 15.54 -6.77 0.39
CA PRO A 68 16.32 -6.81 1.62
C PRO A 68 16.61 -5.45 2.27
N ASP A 69 16.71 -4.38 1.48
CA ASP A 69 16.90 -3.00 1.92
C ASP A 69 15.65 -2.37 2.56
N LEU A 70 14.52 -3.08 2.50
CA LEU A 70 13.25 -2.74 3.14
C LEU A 70 13.00 -3.51 4.45
N ASP A 71 14.00 -4.22 4.99
CA ASP A 71 13.87 -4.88 6.30
C ASP A 71 13.60 -3.85 7.40
N GLY A 72 12.49 -4.02 8.12
CA GLY A 72 11.97 -3.04 9.08
C GLY A 72 10.96 -2.02 8.51
N LEU A 73 10.58 -2.12 7.23
CA LEU A 73 9.53 -1.29 6.62
C LEU A 73 8.28 -1.24 7.51
N THR A 74 7.91 -0.03 7.90
CA THR A 74 6.73 0.22 8.74
C THR A 74 5.66 0.91 7.90
N VAL A 75 4.44 0.39 7.99
CA VAL A 75 3.24 0.96 7.36
C VAL A 75 2.08 0.99 8.34
N ALA A 76 1.18 1.95 8.18
CA ALA A 76 -0.09 2.00 8.89
C ALA A 76 -1.24 1.65 7.94
N VAL A 77 -2.20 0.86 8.43
CA VAL A 77 -3.43 0.54 7.69
C VAL A 77 -4.46 1.64 8.00
N PRO A 78 -5.11 2.26 7.00
CA PRO A 78 -6.16 3.24 7.22
C PRO A 78 -7.33 2.63 7.99
N ALA A 79 -8.16 3.49 8.60
CA ALA A 79 -9.33 3.04 9.36
C ALA A 79 -10.39 2.37 8.45
N GLN A 80 -10.43 2.74 7.16
CA GLN A 80 -11.35 2.24 6.15
C GLN A 80 -10.64 2.14 4.80
N GLN A 81 -11.03 1.16 3.97
CA GLN A 81 -10.43 0.89 2.65
C GLN A 81 -11.33 1.28 1.47
N ALA A 82 -12.64 1.27 1.69
CA ALA A 82 -13.72 1.60 0.75
C ALA A 82 -14.96 1.94 1.58
#